data_AF-T0ZD23-F1
#
_entry.id   AF-T0ZD23-F1
#
_cell.length_a   1.000
_cell.length_b   1.000
_cell.length_c   1.000
_cell.angle_alpha   90.00
_cell.angle_beta   90.00
_cell.angle_gamma   90.00
#
_symmetry.space_group_name_H-M   'P 1'
#
loop_
_entity.id
_entity.type
_entity.pdbx_description
1 polymer ?
#
loop_
_entity_poly.entity_id
_entity_poly.type
_entity_poly.pdbx_seq_one_letter_code
_entity_poly.pdbx_strand_id
1 'polypeptide(L)'
;MTFGAARVDEAVARELIRAVEPMAIEAAVQAESRCMEIQSEQRHMAELDLQQARYEASLAERRYAACDPENRLIAAQLEKSWEATLQRVQACEERLMGLDAANAQIEVPDFGGIAADLGAAWNAPGVTMRARQQLLRALIVDVVATYDRATRDITLTIHWRGGQHSELKVQKPKTGEHSCRTPEEALAVIRTMASRWSDTDIATSLNRMAIPTAHGKTWNAIRVISIRQVHGIRAYRSAEKSGEWLTMSEAAVKLGVTNHQVRRLIKEGVLSAEQVVFDAPYQIRASDLQDERVIAALSR
;
A
#
# COMPACT_ATOMS: atom_id res chain seq x y z
N MET A 1 -25.52 -5.27 12.27
CA MET A 1 -24.61 -6.42 12.13
C MET A 1 -23.35 -5.94 11.44
N THR A 2 -22.21 -5.92 12.14
CA THR A 2 -20.94 -5.46 11.55
C THR A 2 -20.27 -6.66 10.91
N PHE A 3 -20.36 -6.77 9.59
CA PHE A 3 -19.48 -7.66 8.82
C PHE A 3 -18.05 -7.13 8.96
N GLY A 4 -17.02 -7.98 8.85
CA GLY A 4 -15.64 -7.52 8.94
C GLY A 4 -15.33 -6.55 7.79
N ALA A 5 -15.57 -5.25 8.02
CA ALA A 5 -15.71 -4.23 6.98
C ALA A 5 -14.53 -4.23 6.02
N ALA A 6 -13.30 -4.31 6.54
CA ALA A 6 -12.10 -4.29 5.72
C ALA A 6 -12.02 -5.42 4.66
N ARG A 7 -12.44 -6.66 4.98
CA ARG A 7 -12.39 -7.77 4.00
C ARG A 7 -13.47 -7.65 2.94
N VAL A 8 -14.64 -7.16 3.34
CA VAL A 8 -15.75 -6.90 2.42
C VAL A 8 -15.39 -5.75 1.48
N ASP A 9 -14.87 -4.66 2.04
CA ASP A 9 -14.42 -3.48 1.28
C ASP A 9 -13.31 -3.83 0.29
N GLU A 10 -12.33 -4.62 0.71
CA GLU A 10 -11.25 -5.08 -0.17
C GLU A 10 -11.77 -6.00 -1.29
N ALA A 11 -12.69 -6.93 -0.97
CA ALA A 11 -13.27 -7.81 -1.98
C ALA A 11 -14.10 -7.04 -3.01
N VAL A 12 -14.90 -6.07 -2.56
CA VAL A 12 -15.68 -5.19 -3.45
C VAL A 12 -14.77 -4.33 -4.32
N ALA A 13 -13.71 -3.74 -3.74
CA ALA A 13 -12.75 -2.94 -4.51
C ALA A 13 -12.03 -3.76 -5.59
N ARG A 14 -11.65 -5.01 -5.26
CA ARG A 14 -10.99 -5.91 -6.20
C ARG A 14 -11.91 -6.31 -7.35
N GLU A 15 -13.17 -6.60 -7.06
CA GLU A 15 -14.17 -6.92 -8.07
C GLU A 15 -14.49 -5.70 -8.95
N LEU A 16 -14.50 -4.48 -8.39
CA LEU A 16 -14.64 -3.24 -9.17
C LEU A 16 -13.52 -3.05 -10.18
N ILE A 17 -12.26 -3.23 -9.76
CA ILE A 17 -11.12 -3.10 -10.66
C ILE A 17 -11.26 -4.13 -11.80
N ARG A 18 -11.52 -5.40 -11.46
CA ARG A 18 -11.69 -6.48 -12.43
C ARG A 18 -12.83 -6.23 -13.43
N ALA A 19 -13.95 -5.66 -12.97
CA ALA A 19 -15.10 -5.38 -13.83
C ALA A 19 -14.81 -4.25 -14.83
N VAL A 20 -13.97 -3.28 -14.45
CA VAL A 20 -13.68 -2.09 -15.25
C VAL A 20 -12.43 -2.26 -16.13
N GLU A 21 -11.50 -3.13 -15.73
CA GLU A 21 -10.23 -3.42 -16.40
C GLU A 21 -10.35 -3.63 -17.93
N PRO A 22 -11.34 -4.40 -18.45
CA PRO A 22 -11.47 -4.62 -19.89
C PRO A 22 -11.77 -3.34 -20.69
N MET A 23 -12.37 -2.33 -20.05
CA MET A 23 -12.74 -1.06 -20.67
C MET A 23 -11.78 0.07 -20.26
N ALA A 24 -10.78 -0.21 -19.43
CA ALA A 24 -9.92 0.81 -18.84
C ALA A 24 -9.16 1.62 -19.89
N ILE A 25 -8.65 0.95 -20.92
CA ILE A 25 -7.87 1.58 -22.00
C ILE A 25 -8.77 2.49 -22.85
N GLU A 26 -9.94 2.01 -23.27
CA GLU A 26 -10.90 2.83 -24.02
C GLU A 26 -11.39 4.02 -23.20
N ALA A 27 -11.65 3.82 -21.92
CA ALA A 27 -12.04 4.87 -20.99
C ALA A 27 -10.91 5.91 -20.79
N ALA A 28 -9.65 5.48 -20.76
CA ALA A 28 -8.49 6.37 -20.67
C ALA A 28 -8.36 7.25 -21.92
N VAL A 29 -8.45 6.67 -23.11
CA VAL A 29 -8.43 7.42 -24.38
C VAL A 29 -9.58 8.43 -24.44
N GLN A 30 -10.78 8.03 -23.99
CA GLN A 30 -11.92 8.94 -23.92
C GLN A 30 -11.72 10.05 -22.88
N ALA A 31 -11.10 9.74 -21.72
CA ALA A 31 -10.81 10.74 -20.69
C ALA A 31 -9.79 11.77 -21.18
N GLU A 32 -8.75 11.32 -21.87
CA GLU A 32 -7.77 12.19 -22.51
C GLU A 32 -8.44 13.10 -23.55
N SER A 33 -9.24 12.53 -24.44
CA SER A 33 -9.98 13.29 -25.46
C SER A 33 -10.88 14.36 -24.84
N ARG A 34 -11.66 14.01 -23.81
CA ARG A 34 -12.52 14.97 -23.09
C ARG A 34 -11.72 16.08 -22.40
N CYS A 35 -10.55 15.77 -21.86
CA CYS A 35 -9.69 16.78 -21.25
C CYS A 35 -9.22 17.80 -22.30
N MET A 36 -8.78 17.31 -23.47
CA MET A 36 -8.40 18.16 -24.59
C MET A 36 -9.57 18.99 -25.12
N GLU A 37 -10.77 18.39 -25.24
CA GLU A 37 -11.99 19.09 -25.66
C GLU A 37 -12.32 20.25 -24.72
N ILE A 38 -12.38 20.00 -23.40
CA ILE A 38 -12.68 21.04 -22.40
C ILE A 38 -11.66 22.18 -22.47
N GLN A 39 -10.36 21.87 -22.61
CA GLN A 39 -9.33 22.90 -22.76
C GLN A 39 -9.52 23.71 -24.05
N SER A 40 -9.83 23.03 -25.16
CA SER A 40 -10.06 23.69 -26.45
C SER A 40 -11.30 24.59 -26.42
N GLU A 41 -12.38 24.17 -25.76
CA GLU A 41 -13.60 24.96 -25.59
C GLU A 41 -13.34 26.20 -24.74
N GLN A 42 -12.65 26.06 -23.62
CA GLN A 42 -12.28 27.20 -22.75
C GLN A 42 -11.45 28.24 -23.51
N ARG A 43 -10.46 27.78 -24.29
CA ARG A 43 -9.65 28.64 -25.14
C ARG A 43 -10.52 29.31 -26.22
N HIS A 44 -11.37 28.55 -26.91
CA HIS A 44 -12.23 29.08 -27.96
C HIS A 44 -13.16 30.18 -27.45
N MET A 45 -13.77 29.98 -26.26
CA MET A 45 -14.60 31.02 -25.63
C MET A 45 -13.79 32.29 -25.31
N ALA A 46 -12.57 32.15 -24.79
CA ALA A 46 -11.70 33.29 -24.52
C ALA A 46 -11.26 34.03 -25.79
N GLU A 47 -11.02 33.30 -26.89
CA GLU A 47 -10.71 33.88 -28.20
C GLU A 47 -11.90 34.67 -28.77
N LEU A 48 -13.12 34.14 -28.66
CA LEU A 48 -14.34 34.85 -29.07
C LEU A 48 -14.54 36.14 -28.25
N ASP A 49 -14.34 36.09 -26.94
CA ASP A 49 -14.41 37.27 -26.06
C ASP A 49 -13.39 38.34 -26.47
N LEU A 50 -12.18 37.93 -26.85
CA LEU A 50 -11.14 38.84 -27.34
C LEU A 50 -11.54 39.46 -28.69
N GLN A 51 -12.08 38.67 -29.61
CA GLN A 51 -12.57 39.17 -30.90
C GLN A 51 -13.66 40.21 -30.70
N GLN A 52 -14.62 39.94 -29.80
CA GLN A 52 -15.67 40.90 -29.47
C GLN A 52 -15.08 42.19 -28.87
N ALA A 53 -14.15 42.09 -27.92
CA ALA A 53 -13.52 43.26 -27.30
C ALA A 53 -12.75 44.11 -28.34
N ARG A 54 -12.02 43.47 -29.26
CA ARG A 54 -11.29 44.17 -30.34
C ARG A 54 -12.23 44.90 -31.29
N TYR A 55 -13.36 44.28 -31.62
CA TYR A 55 -14.39 44.91 -32.44
C TYR A 55 -14.99 46.15 -31.73
N GLU A 56 -15.35 46.02 -30.45
CA GLU A 56 -15.86 47.12 -29.64
C GLU A 56 -14.86 48.29 -29.55
N ALA A 57 -13.58 48.00 -29.36
CA ALA A 57 -12.52 49.01 -29.33
C ALA A 57 -12.36 49.73 -30.67
N SER A 58 -12.35 49.01 -31.79
CA SER A 58 -12.30 49.61 -33.14
C SER A 58 -13.54 50.45 -33.46
N LEU A 59 -14.71 50.07 -32.93
CA LEU A 59 -15.92 50.87 -33.08
C LEU A 59 -15.85 52.17 -32.24
N ALA A 60 -15.35 52.09 -31.00
CA ALA A 60 -15.16 53.24 -30.13
C ALA A 60 -14.14 54.24 -30.69
N GLU A 61 -13.03 53.74 -31.24
CA GLU A 61 -12.02 54.54 -31.95
C GLU A 61 -12.64 55.33 -33.11
N ARG A 62 -13.40 54.66 -34.00
CA ARG A 62 -14.06 55.32 -35.13
C ARG A 62 -15.07 56.38 -34.69
N ARG A 63 -15.79 56.14 -33.58
CA ARG A 63 -16.73 57.13 -33.01
C ARG A 63 -16.01 58.35 -32.47
N TYR A 64 -14.89 58.16 -31.77
CA TYR A 64 -14.05 59.25 -31.29
C TYR A 64 -13.47 60.06 -32.44
N ALA A 65 -12.89 59.39 -33.45
CA ALA A 65 -12.28 60.04 -34.62
C ALA A 65 -13.29 60.84 -35.46
N ALA A 66 -14.57 60.47 -35.46
CA ALA A 66 -15.63 61.18 -36.16
C ALA A 66 -16.26 62.34 -35.35
N CYS A 67 -15.87 62.53 -34.09
CA CYS A 67 -16.42 63.60 -33.25
C CYS A 67 -15.86 64.97 -33.64
N ASP A 68 -16.74 65.97 -33.75
CA ASP A 68 -16.34 67.35 -33.97
C ASP A 68 -15.56 67.89 -32.75
N PRO A 69 -14.38 68.52 -32.92
CA PRO A 69 -13.61 69.12 -31.85
C PRO A 69 -14.36 70.19 -31.01
N GLU A 70 -15.36 70.87 -31.57
CA GLU A 70 -16.15 71.86 -30.83
C GLU A 70 -17.02 71.20 -29.74
N ASN A 71 -17.34 69.92 -29.88
CA ASN A 71 -18.13 69.14 -28.92
C ASN A 71 -17.27 68.54 -27.79
N ARG A 72 -16.53 69.38 -27.07
CA ARG A 72 -15.50 68.97 -26.10
C ARG A 72 -15.96 67.96 -25.04
N LEU A 73 -17.18 68.11 -24.52
CA LEU A 73 -17.73 67.19 -23.51
C LEU A 73 -18.03 65.80 -24.09
N ILE A 74 -18.50 65.74 -25.34
CA ILE A 74 -18.79 64.48 -26.04
C ILE A 74 -17.47 63.78 -26.40
N ALA A 75 -16.48 64.53 -26.87
CA ALA A 75 -15.14 64.01 -27.16
C ALA A 75 -14.51 63.37 -25.90
N ALA A 76 -14.55 64.05 -24.75
CA ALA A 76 -14.02 63.51 -23.50
C ALA A 76 -14.74 62.23 -23.02
N GLN A 77 -16.06 62.15 -23.21
CA GLN A 77 -16.83 60.94 -22.87
C GLN A 77 -16.52 59.78 -23.83
N LEU A 78 -16.35 60.06 -25.13
CA LEU A 78 -15.99 59.06 -26.14
C LEU A 78 -14.56 58.55 -25.91
N GLU A 79 -13.61 59.43 -25.58
CA GLU A 79 -12.24 59.08 -25.20
C GLU A 79 -12.24 58.11 -24.01
N LYS A 80 -12.96 58.45 -22.94
CA LYS A 80 -13.10 57.57 -21.77
C LYS A 80 -13.72 56.22 -22.13
N SER A 81 -14.71 56.21 -23.02
CA SER A 81 -15.32 54.97 -23.50
C SER A 81 -14.36 54.12 -24.33
N TRP A 82 -13.52 54.76 -25.15
CA TRP A 82 -12.50 54.09 -25.95
C TRP A 82 -11.40 53.51 -25.07
N GLU A 83 -10.90 54.28 -24.11
CA GLU A 83 -9.92 53.82 -23.11
C GLU A 83 -10.46 52.59 -22.34
N ALA A 84 -11.72 52.62 -21.91
CA ALA A 84 -12.35 51.47 -21.26
C ALA A 84 -12.41 50.22 -22.17
N THR A 85 -12.71 50.39 -23.46
CA THR A 85 -12.68 49.26 -24.41
C THR A 85 -11.28 48.73 -24.68
N LEU A 86 -10.25 49.59 -24.70
CA LEU A 86 -8.85 49.17 -24.82
C LEU A 86 -8.37 48.40 -23.59
N GLN A 87 -8.74 48.86 -22.39
CA GLN A 87 -8.48 48.13 -21.14
C GLN A 87 -9.16 46.75 -21.14
N ARG A 88 -10.38 46.65 -21.70
CA ARG A 88 -11.06 45.36 -21.87
C ARG A 88 -10.32 44.43 -22.84
N VAL A 89 -9.81 44.94 -23.96
CA VAL A 89 -8.97 44.16 -24.88
C VAL A 89 -7.75 43.61 -24.15
N GLN A 90 -7.02 44.46 -23.44
CA GLN A 90 -5.84 44.05 -22.67
C GLN A 90 -6.18 42.95 -21.64
N ALA A 91 -7.29 43.13 -20.89
CA ALA A 91 -7.72 42.12 -19.92
C ALA A 91 -8.12 40.78 -20.57
N CYS A 92 -8.66 40.78 -21.78
CA CYS A 92 -8.94 39.56 -22.54
C CYS A 92 -7.66 38.91 -23.06
N GLU A 93 -6.67 39.69 -23.52
CA GLU A 93 -5.37 39.17 -23.97
C GLU A 93 -4.60 38.54 -22.81
N GLU A 94 -4.54 39.21 -21.66
CA GLU A 94 -3.93 38.68 -20.44
C GLU A 94 -4.60 37.37 -19.98
N ARG A 95 -5.93 37.28 -20.09
CA ARG A 95 -6.68 36.05 -19.78
C ARG A 95 -6.30 34.92 -20.73
N LEU A 96 -6.21 35.19 -22.04
CA LEU A 96 -5.86 34.19 -23.04
C LEU A 96 -4.41 33.70 -22.83
N MET A 97 -3.47 34.61 -22.59
CA MET A 97 -2.09 34.29 -22.24
C MET A 97 -2.00 33.47 -20.95
N GLY A 98 -2.82 33.82 -19.95
CA GLY A 98 -2.91 33.07 -18.70
C GLY A 98 -3.42 31.64 -18.91
N LEU A 99 -4.41 31.43 -19.77
CA LEU A 99 -4.91 30.11 -20.14
C LEU A 99 -3.86 29.29 -20.90
N ASP A 100 -3.15 29.89 -21.87
CA ASP A 100 -2.07 29.22 -22.60
C ASP A 100 -0.92 28.81 -21.67
N ALA A 101 -0.52 29.70 -20.76
CA ALA A 101 0.52 29.40 -19.77
C ALA A 101 0.09 28.31 -18.78
N ALA A 102 -1.16 28.34 -18.31
CA ALA A 102 -1.71 27.30 -17.44
C ALA A 102 -1.77 25.94 -18.17
N ASN A 103 -2.26 25.91 -19.42
CA ASN A 103 -2.30 24.68 -20.22
C ASN A 103 -0.90 24.11 -20.49
N ALA A 104 0.11 24.96 -20.71
CA ALA A 104 1.50 24.52 -20.87
C ALA A 104 2.10 23.92 -19.58
N GLN A 105 1.56 24.26 -18.41
CA GLN A 105 1.99 23.74 -17.11
C GLN A 105 1.21 22.50 -16.66
N ILE A 106 0.04 22.24 -17.23
CA ILE A 106 -0.75 21.04 -16.91
C ILE A 106 -0.06 19.84 -17.56
N GLU A 107 0.61 19.05 -16.73
CA GLU A 107 1.05 17.72 -17.12
C GLU A 107 -0.20 16.86 -17.34
N VAL A 108 -0.45 16.48 -18.59
CA VAL A 108 -1.56 15.59 -18.93
C VAL A 108 -1.36 14.30 -18.13
N PRO A 109 -2.32 13.89 -17.30
CA PRO A 109 -2.20 12.66 -16.53
C PRO A 109 -1.90 11.49 -17.48
N ASP A 110 -1.01 10.59 -17.07
CA ASP A 110 -0.76 9.36 -17.82
C ASP A 110 -1.97 8.42 -17.71
N PHE A 111 -3.02 8.72 -18.47
CA PHE A 111 -4.25 7.93 -18.51
C PHE A 111 -3.98 6.50 -19.01
N GLY A 112 -3.01 6.34 -19.91
CA GLY A 112 -2.57 5.03 -20.41
C GLY A 112 -1.94 4.18 -19.31
N GLY A 113 -1.01 4.75 -18.53
CA GLY A 113 -0.41 4.09 -17.38
C GLY A 113 -1.42 3.76 -16.29
N ILE A 114 -2.38 4.66 -16.03
CA ILE A 114 -3.49 4.41 -15.09
C ILE A 114 -4.37 3.24 -15.57
N ALA A 115 -4.65 3.16 -16.87
CA ALA A 115 -5.43 2.06 -17.43
C ALA A 115 -4.68 0.73 -17.41
N ALA A 116 -3.36 0.76 -17.62
CA ALA A 116 -2.51 -0.43 -17.62
C ALA A 116 -2.40 -1.08 -16.22
N ASP A 117 -2.42 -0.28 -15.16
CA ASP A 117 -2.44 -0.78 -13.77
C ASP A 117 -3.40 0.02 -12.88
N LEU A 118 -4.70 -0.26 -13.06
CA LEU A 118 -5.76 0.29 -12.22
C LEU A 118 -5.59 -0.09 -10.74
N GLY A 119 -4.95 -1.22 -10.44
CA GLY A 119 -4.69 -1.68 -9.09
C GLY A 119 -3.70 -0.77 -8.36
N ALA A 120 -2.59 -0.43 -9.02
CA ALA A 120 -1.63 0.53 -8.50
C ALA A 120 -2.25 1.93 -8.40
N ALA A 121 -3.01 2.36 -9.42
CA ALA A 121 -3.68 3.66 -9.42
C ALA A 121 -4.67 3.79 -8.24
N TRP A 122 -5.49 2.76 -7.98
CA TRP A 122 -6.46 2.75 -6.88
C TRP A 122 -5.79 2.84 -5.50
N ASN A 123 -4.63 2.21 -5.34
CA ASN A 123 -3.87 2.16 -4.09
C ASN A 123 -2.85 3.29 -3.93
N ALA A 124 -2.71 4.17 -4.92
CA ALA A 124 -1.75 5.28 -4.86
C ALA A 124 -2.01 6.19 -3.65
N PRO A 125 -0.96 6.72 -2.99
CA PRO A 125 -1.08 7.49 -1.75
C PRO A 125 -1.84 8.82 -1.93
N GLY A 126 -1.90 9.36 -3.15
CA GLY A 126 -2.68 10.55 -3.49
C GLY A 126 -4.19 10.31 -3.61
N VAL A 127 -4.63 9.04 -3.70
CA VAL A 127 -6.05 8.72 -3.87
C VAL A 127 -6.77 8.73 -2.52
N THR A 128 -7.62 9.74 -2.34
CA THR A 128 -8.42 9.89 -1.12
C THR A 128 -9.55 8.88 -1.04
N MET A 129 -9.98 8.56 0.18
CA MET A 129 -11.17 7.72 0.40
C MET A 129 -12.44 8.32 -0.22
N ARG A 130 -12.54 9.65 -0.27
CA ARG A 130 -13.64 10.35 -0.93
C ARG A 130 -13.67 10.04 -2.44
N ALA A 131 -12.52 10.08 -3.11
CA ALA A 131 -12.42 9.75 -4.54
C ALA A 131 -12.84 8.30 -4.81
N ARG A 132 -12.34 7.34 -4.00
CA ARG A 132 -12.75 5.93 -4.07
C ARG A 132 -14.26 5.76 -3.91
N GLN A 133 -14.85 6.44 -2.93
CA GLN A 133 -16.29 6.37 -2.68
C GLN A 133 -17.11 6.99 -3.81
N GLN A 134 -16.63 8.07 -4.42
CA GLN A 134 -17.29 8.71 -5.57
C GLN A 134 -17.29 7.78 -6.80
N LEU A 135 -16.17 7.11 -7.07
CA LEU A 135 -16.07 6.10 -8.13
C LEU A 135 -17.02 4.92 -7.89
N LEU A 136 -17.05 4.37 -6.67
CA LEU A 136 -17.97 3.30 -6.30
C LEU A 136 -19.43 3.71 -6.55
N ARG A 137 -19.84 4.92 -6.16
CA ARG A 137 -21.21 5.41 -6.36
C ARG A 137 -21.56 5.65 -7.84
N ALA A 138 -20.57 5.94 -8.67
CA ALA A 138 -20.75 6.13 -10.10
C ALA A 138 -20.97 4.79 -10.82
N LEU A 139 -20.37 3.70 -10.32
CA LEU A 139 -20.36 2.38 -10.97
C LEU A 139 -21.36 1.39 -10.36
N ILE A 140 -21.69 1.53 -9.08
CA ILE A 140 -22.54 0.58 -8.34
C ILE A 140 -23.89 1.23 -8.04
N VAL A 141 -24.97 0.48 -8.26
CA VAL A 141 -26.33 0.86 -7.86
C VAL A 141 -26.52 0.54 -6.37
N ASP A 142 -26.29 -0.72 -6.01
CA ASP A 142 -26.38 -1.24 -4.65
C ASP A 142 -25.58 -2.55 -4.51
N VAL A 143 -25.35 -2.93 -3.25
CA VAL A 143 -24.68 -4.19 -2.89
C VAL A 143 -25.57 -4.92 -1.90
N VAL A 144 -26.03 -6.11 -2.28
CA VAL A 144 -26.87 -6.96 -1.44
C VAL A 144 -25.99 -7.99 -0.75
N ALA A 145 -26.00 -8.01 0.58
CA ALA A 145 -25.25 -8.97 1.38
C ALA A 145 -26.18 -10.02 1.98
N THR A 146 -25.95 -11.29 1.67
CA THR A 146 -26.62 -12.43 2.30
C THR A 146 -25.61 -13.22 3.12
N TYR A 147 -26.01 -13.64 4.31
CA TYR A 147 -25.11 -14.34 5.24
C TYR A 147 -25.66 -15.71 5.59
N ASP A 148 -24.86 -16.74 5.32
CA ASP A 148 -25.16 -18.11 5.72
C ASP A 148 -24.50 -18.42 7.07
N ARG A 149 -25.31 -18.77 8.07
CA ARG A 149 -24.83 -19.13 9.42
C ARG A 149 -24.13 -20.48 9.47
N ALA A 150 -24.48 -21.42 8.59
CA ALA A 150 -23.94 -22.77 8.60
C ALA A 150 -22.50 -22.80 8.06
N THR A 151 -22.28 -22.14 6.91
CA THR A 151 -20.96 -22.04 6.26
C THR A 151 -20.15 -20.84 6.76
N ARG A 152 -20.79 -19.83 7.37
CA ARG A 152 -20.22 -18.52 7.72
C ARG A 152 -19.77 -17.71 6.52
N ASP A 153 -20.32 -18.02 5.34
CA ASP A 153 -20.05 -17.29 4.12
C ASP A 153 -20.98 -16.07 4.02
N ILE A 154 -20.41 -14.95 3.58
CA ILE A 154 -21.14 -13.75 3.19
C ILE A 154 -21.11 -13.73 1.67
N THR A 155 -22.27 -13.93 1.05
CA THR A 155 -22.45 -13.78 -0.38
C THR A 155 -22.86 -12.34 -0.65
N LEU A 156 -22.08 -11.64 -1.45
CA LEU A 156 -22.26 -10.26 -1.84
C LEU A 156 -22.63 -10.23 -3.32
N THR A 157 -23.78 -9.64 -3.63
CA THR A 157 -24.24 -9.41 -5.00
C THR A 157 -24.11 -7.92 -5.28
N ILE A 158 -23.22 -7.55 -6.19
CA ILE A 158 -23.03 -6.17 -6.66
C ILE A 158 -23.91 -5.97 -7.89
N HIS A 159 -24.76 -4.95 -7.87
CA HIS A 159 -25.49 -4.53 -9.05
C HIS A 159 -24.79 -3.32 -9.70
N TRP A 160 -24.30 -3.52 -10.92
CA TRP A 160 -23.58 -2.50 -11.68
C TRP A 160 -24.54 -1.54 -12.38
N ARG A 161 -24.08 -0.30 -12.55
CA ARG A 161 -24.67 0.70 -13.45
C ARG A 161 -24.46 0.21 -14.88
N GLY A 162 -25.49 -0.42 -15.45
CA GLY A 162 -25.40 -1.15 -16.73
C GLY A 162 -26.19 -2.47 -16.74
N GLY A 163 -26.75 -2.87 -15.59
CA GLY A 163 -27.65 -4.03 -15.50
C GLY A 163 -26.93 -5.37 -15.32
N GLN A 164 -25.60 -5.40 -15.39
CA GLN A 164 -24.81 -6.59 -15.03
C GLN A 164 -24.72 -6.75 -13.52
N HIS A 165 -24.50 -7.98 -13.06
CA HIS A 165 -24.38 -8.31 -11.64
C HIS A 165 -23.15 -9.20 -11.42
N SER A 166 -22.38 -8.91 -10.37
CA SER A 166 -21.28 -9.76 -9.91
C SER A 166 -21.63 -10.38 -8.57
N GLU A 167 -21.34 -11.67 -8.39
CA GLU A 167 -21.48 -12.36 -7.11
C GLU A 167 -20.10 -12.71 -6.56
N LEU A 168 -19.87 -12.39 -5.29
CA LEU A 168 -18.62 -12.66 -4.60
C LEU A 168 -18.89 -13.24 -3.21
N LYS A 169 -18.09 -14.24 -2.83
CA LYS A 169 -18.21 -14.93 -1.54
C LYS A 169 -17.03 -14.57 -0.64
N VAL A 170 -17.34 -14.06 0.54
CA VAL A 170 -16.37 -13.66 1.56
C VAL A 170 -16.66 -14.41 2.85
N GLN A 171 -15.69 -15.20 3.32
CA GLN A 171 -15.85 -15.90 4.59
C GLN A 171 -15.72 -14.94 5.77
N LYS A 172 -16.68 -15.00 6.69
CA LYS A 172 -16.60 -14.26 7.95
C LYS A 172 -15.48 -14.87 8.81
N PRO A 173 -14.45 -14.08 9.24
CA PRO A 173 -13.40 -14.60 10.09
C PRO A 173 -13.97 -15.16 11.39
N LYS A 174 -13.37 -16.25 11.89
CA LYS A 174 -13.72 -16.76 13.23
C LYS A 174 -13.38 -15.71 14.28
N THR A 175 -14.05 -15.77 15.43
CA THR A 175 -13.68 -14.96 16.59
C THR A 175 -12.19 -15.21 16.91
N GLY A 176 -11.35 -14.17 16.81
CA GLY A 176 -9.90 -14.24 17.00
C GLY A 176 -9.06 -14.41 15.72
N GLU A 177 -9.66 -14.59 14.54
CA GLU A 177 -8.96 -14.55 13.26
C GLU A 177 -8.84 -13.12 12.75
N HIS A 178 -7.60 -12.67 12.48
CA HIS A 178 -7.29 -11.34 11.96
C HIS A 178 -6.68 -11.43 10.55
N SER A 179 -6.78 -10.34 9.77
CA SER A 179 -6.23 -10.26 8.40
C SER A 179 -4.70 -10.26 8.35
N CYS A 180 -4.03 -9.94 9.46
CA CYS A 180 -2.58 -10.07 9.59
C CYS A 180 -2.19 -11.54 9.81
N ARG A 181 -2.21 -12.33 8.73
CA ARG A 181 -1.66 -13.69 8.73
C ARG A 181 -0.18 -13.64 8.34
N THR A 182 0.65 -14.37 9.08
CA THR A 182 2.08 -14.52 8.76
C THR A 182 2.23 -15.08 7.34
N PRO A 183 3.13 -14.53 6.50
CA PRO A 183 3.35 -15.05 5.15
C PRO A 183 3.64 -16.55 5.20
N GLU A 184 3.05 -17.32 4.29
CA GLU A 184 3.26 -18.78 4.25
C GLU A 184 4.75 -19.11 4.00
N GLU A 185 5.46 -18.24 3.28
CA GLU A 185 6.90 -18.29 3.08
C GLU A 185 7.67 -18.22 4.42
N ALA A 186 7.32 -17.27 5.30
CA ALA A 186 7.92 -17.18 6.63
C ALA A 186 7.63 -18.44 7.46
N LEU A 187 6.41 -18.97 7.38
CA LEU A 187 6.04 -20.21 8.08
C LEU A 187 6.84 -21.42 7.56
N ALA A 188 7.08 -21.52 6.26
CA ALA A 188 7.89 -22.58 5.67
C ALA A 188 9.35 -22.54 6.16
N VAL A 189 9.95 -21.36 6.22
CA VAL A 189 11.30 -21.16 6.77
C VAL A 189 11.34 -21.54 8.25
N ILE A 190 10.36 -21.07 9.05
CA ILE A 190 10.26 -21.41 10.47
C ILE A 190 10.11 -22.93 10.65
N ARG A 191 9.24 -23.61 9.90
CA ARG A 191 9.09 -25.08 9.97
C ARG A 191 10.38 -25.81 9.67
N THR A 192 11.11 -25.36 8.65
CA THR A 192 12.35 -26.01 8.19
C THR A 192 13.46 -25.83 9.22
N MET A 193 13.57 -24.65 9.81
CA MET A 193 14.67 -24.32 10.73
C MET A 193 14.39 -24.65 12.19
N ALA A 194 13.13 -24.64 12.64
CA ALA A 194 12.75 -24.77 14.06
C ALA A 194 13.28 -26.05 14.72
N SER A 195 13.47 -27.13 13.95
CA SER A 195 13.99 -28.40 14.47
C SER A 195 15.52 -28.44 14.62
N ARG A 196 16.27 -27.46 14.10
CA ARG A 196 17.75 -27.50 14.03
C ARG A 196 18.45 -26.23 14.54
N TRP A 197 17.74 -25.10 14.57
CA TRP A 197 18.30 -23.78 14.85
C TRP A 197 17.59 -23.09 16.01
N SER A 198 18.24 -22.13 16.65
CA SER A 198 17.63 -21.34 17.72
C SER A 198 16.59 -20.35 17.15
N ASP A 199 15.59 -19.99 17.95
CA ASP A 199 14.57 -19.00 17.54
C ASP A 199 15.20 -17.63 17.19
N THR A 200 16.38 -17.30 17.73
CA THR A 200 17.18 -16.11 17.37
C THR A 200 17.81 -16.21 15.98
N ASP A 201 18.35 -17.38 15.63
CA ASP A 201 18.95 -17.61 14.31
C ASP A 201 17.87 -17.64 13.23
N ILE A 202 16.71 -18.23 13.53
CA ILE A 202 15.53 -18.23 12.65
C ILE A 202 15.09 -16.79 12.37
N ALA A 203 14.99 -15.94 13.40
CA ALA A 203 14.66 -14.53 13.23
C ALA A 203 15.69 -13.80 12.35
N THR A 204 16.98 -14.08 12.55
CA THR A 204 18.07 -13.48 11.77
C THR A 204 18.01 -13.89 10.30
N SER A 205 17.76 -15.16 10.01
CA SER A 205 17.57 -15.67 8.65
C SER A 205 16.36 -15.06 7.95
N LEU A 206 15.21 -14.99 8.64
CA LEU A 206 14.00 -14.37 8.08
C LEU A 206 14.22 -12.88 7.74
N ASN A 207 14.91 -12.14 8.61
CA ASN A 207 15.27 -10.74 8.34
C ASN A 207 16.25 -10.61 7.16
N ARG A 208 17.22 -11.53 7.03
CA ARG A 208 18.18 -11.55 5.91
C ARG A 208 17.49 -11.86 4.58
N MET A 209 16.46 -12.71 4.60
CA MET A 209 15.62 -13.01 3.43
C MET A 209 14.63 -11.88 3.09
N ALA A 210 14.64 -10.77 3.84
CA ALA A 210 13.72 -9.65 3.70
C ALA A 210 12.23 -10.05 3.79
N ILE A 211 11.92 -11.15 4.49
CA ILE A 211 10.54 -11.61 4.69
C ILE A 211 9.96 -10.91 5.94
N PRO A 212 9.00 -9.98 5.80
CA PRO A 212 8.43 -9.29 6.95
C PRO A 212 7.45 -10.17 7.73
N THR A 213 7.18 -9.78 8.99
CA THR A 213 6.05 -10.36 9.74
C THR A 213 4.70 -9.92 9.15
N ALA A 214 3.61 -10.56 9.58
CA ALA A 214 2.24 -10.20 9.19
C ALA A 214 1.87 -8.72 9.37
N HIS A 215 2.59 -8.00 10.23
CA HIS A 215 2.37 -6.58 10.54
C HIS A 215 3.48 -5.68 9.94
N GLY A 216 4.28 -6.17 8.99
CA GLY A 216 5.36 -5.40 8.36
C GLY A 216 6.56 -5.13 9.29
N LYS A 217 6.65 -5.80 10.44
CA LYS A 217 7.74 -5.65 11.42
C LYS A 217 8.87 -6.65 11.15
N THR A 218 10.08 -6.33 11.63
CA THR A 218 11.22 -7.25 11.67
C THR A 218 10.98 -8.44 12.58
N TRP A 219 11.69 -9.54 12.36
CA TRP A 219 11.66 -10.72 13.20
C TRP A 219 12.57 -10.57 14.42
N ASN A 220 12.12 -11.09 15.56
CA ASN A 220 12.93 -11.31 16.76
C ASN A 220 12.58 -12.69 17.35
N ALA A 221 13.41 -13.20 18.27
CA ALA A 221 13.22 -14.54 18.85
C ALA A 221 11.82 -14.72 19.48
N ILE A 222 11.31 -13.69 20.17
CA ILE A 222 9.99 -13.71 20.81
C ILE A 222 8.86 -13.87 19.79
N ARG A 223 8.93 -13.18 18.65
CA ARG A 223 7.95 -13.29 17.55
C ARG A 223 8.00 -14.66 16.90
N VAL A 224 9.18 -15.24 16.71
CA VAL A 224 9.34 -16.61 16.21
C VAL A 224 8.73 -17.61 17.17
N ILE A 225 9.01 -17.51 18.49
CA ILE A 225 8.42 -18.36 19.53
C ILE A 225 6.89 -18.30 19.50
N SER A 226 6.31 -17.10 19.45
CA SER A 226 4.86 -16.91 19.44
C SER A 226 4.22 -17.58 18.22
N ILE A 227 4.78 -17.35 17.02
CA ILE A 227 4.29 -17.99 15.79
C ILE A 227 4.43 -19.51 15.86
N ARG A 228 5.58 -19.99 16.33
CA ARG A 228 5.86 -21.41 16.49
C ARG A 228 4.84 -22.08 17.43
N GLN A 229 4.49 -21.45 18.55
CA GLN A 229 3.49 -21.94 19.50
C GLN A 229 2.07 -21.96 18.90
N VAL A 230 1.66 -20.88 18.24
CA VAL A 230 0.33 -20.78 17.59
C VAL A 230 0.17 -21.84 16.50
N HIS A 231 1.23 -22.16 15.78
CA HIS A 231 1.22 -23.16 14.69
C HIS A 231 1.66 -24.57 15.13
N GLY A 232 1.88 -24.81 16.43
CA GLY A 232 2.26 -26.12 16.96
C GLY A 232 3.61 -26.65 16.44
N ILE A 233 4.50 -25.78 15.99
CA ILE A 233 5.82 -26.16 15.46
C ILE A 233 6.74 -26.44 16.66
N ARG A 234 7.38 -27.62 16.69
CA ARG A 234 8.27 -27.99 17.80
C ARG A 234 9.59 -27.22 17.73
N ALA A 235 10.14 -26.86 18.89
CA ALA A 235 11.42 -26.19 18.97
C ALA A 235 12.57 -27.17 18.72
N TYR A 236 13.77 -26.62 18.59
CA TYR A 236 15.00 -27.36 18.77
C TYR A 236 15.08 -27.88 20.22
N ARG A 237 15.66 -29.05 20.46
CA ARG A 237 15.51 -29.77 21.75
C ARG A 237 15.94 -28.95 22.96
N SER A 238 17.02 -28.17 22.86
CA SER A 238 17.50 -27.30 23.95
C SER A 238 16.77 -25.95 24.06
N ALA A 239 15.88 -25.61 23.11
CA ALA A 239 15.02 -24.42 23.20
C ALA A 239 13.75 -24.69 24.04
N GLU A 240 13.48 -25.95 24.36
CA GLU A 240 12.47 -26.34 25.32
C GLU A 240 13.03 -26.25 26.73
N LYS A 241 12.49 -25.32 27.54
CA LYS A 241 12.87 -25.15 28.95
C LYS A 241 12.29 -26.27 29.85
N SER A 242 12.16 -27.49 29.34
CA SER A 242 11.84 -28.69 30.14
C SER A 242 13.00 -29.07 31.07
N GLY A 243 14.20 -28.55 30.80
CA GLY A 243 15.41 -28.78 31.61
C GLY A 243 16.13 -30.08 31.29
N GLU A 244 15.63 -30.88 30.34
CA GLU A 244 16.21 -32.15 29.90
C GLU A 244 17.41 -31.96 28.96
N TRP A 245 17.33 -30.97 28.06
CA TRP A 245 18.38 -30.62 27.12
C TRP A 245 18.84 -29.19 27.37
N LEU A 246 20.15 -28.99 27.41
CA LEU A 246 20.79 -27.74 27.77
C LEU A 246 21.67 -27.26 26.63
N THR A 247 21.68 -25.95 26.44
CA THR A 247 22.70 -25.28 25.63
C THR A 247 24.03 -25.27 26.38
N MET A 248 25.14 -25.04 25.64
CA MET A 248 26.47 -24.90 26.24
C MET A 248 26.52 -23.83 27.35
N SER A 249 25.82 -22.71 27.16
CA SER A 249 25.73 -21.64 28.17
C SER A 249 24.96 -22.05 29.42
N GLU A 250 23.87 -22.78 29.26
CA GLU A 250 23.09 -23.30 30.41
C GLU A 250 23.85 -24.40 31.14
N ALA A 251 24.58 -25.27 30.42
CA ALA A 251 25.46 -26.27 31.00
C ALA A 251 26.60 -25.62 31.80
N ALA A 252 27.21 -24.55 31.26
CA ALA A 252 28.25 -23.78 31.94
C ALA A 252 27.74 -23.17 33.24
N VAL A 253 26.54 -22.57 33.22
CA VAL A 253 25.90 -22.02 34.43
C VAL A 253 25.60 -23.13 35.44
N LYS A 254 25.07 -24.28 35.02
CA LYS A 254 24.78 -25.40 35.93
C LYS A 254 26.02 -26.01 36.57
N LEU A 255 27.13 -26.07 35.83
CA LEU A 255 28.40 -26.59 36.33
C LEU A 255 29.24 -25.53 37.08
N GLY A 256 28.85 -24.25 37.03
CA GLY A 256 29.62 -23.15 37.61
C GLY A 256 30.93 -22.85 36.88
N VAL A 257 31.02 -23.18 35.59
CA VAL A 257 32.25 -23.07 34.78
C VAL A 257 32.07 -22.14 33.59
N THR A 258 33.16 -21.88 32.85
CA THR A 258 33.11 -21.07 31.63
C THR A 258 32.71 -21.90 30.41
N ASN A 259 32.09 -21.26 29.40
CA ASN A 259 31.75 -21.89 28.11
C ASN A 259 32.96 -22.57 27.43
N HIS A 260 34.17 -22.03 27.64
CA HIS A 260 35.39 -22.62 27.11
C HIS A 260 35.70 -23.99 27.71
N GLN A 261 35.48 -24.16 29.02
CA GLN A 261 35.69 -25.44 29.69
C GLN A 261 34.67 -26.49 29.24
N VAL A 262 33.39 -26.11 29.10
CA VAL A 262 32.36 -27.00 28.53
C VAL A 262 32.74 -27.44 27.11
N ARG A 263 33.18 -26.50 26.26
CA ARG A 263 33.66 -26.81 24.90
C ARG A 263 34.88 -27.74 24.91
N ARG A 264 35.81 -27.57 25.87
CA ARG A 264 36.96 -28.47 26.06
C ARG A 264 36.51 -29.89 26.39
N LEU A 265 35.61 -30.05 27.35
CA LEU A 265 35.08 -31.36 27.77
C LEU A 265 34.36 -32.10 26.64
N ILE A 266 33.64 -31.36 25.79
CA ILE A 266 33.02 -31.92 24.59
C ILE A 266 34.08 -32.36 23.57
N LYS A 267 35.10 -31.54 23.32
CA LYS A 267 36.17 -31.85 22.37
C LYS A 267 37.04 -33.03 22.82
N GLU A 268 37.23 -33.18 24.12
CA GLU A 268 37.94 -34.31 24.76
C GLU A 268 37.07 -35.57 24.85
N GLY A 269 35.78 -35.51 24.47
CA GLY A 269 34.86 -36.64 24.48
C GLY A 269 34.39 -37.05 25.89
N VAL A 270 34.65 -36.23 26.91
CA VAL A 270 34.25 -36.48 28.30
C VAL A 270 32.76 -36.14 28.51
N LEU A 271 32.28 -35.10 27.84
CA LEU A 271 30.87 -34.68 27.88
C LEU A 271 30.21 -34.99 26.54
N SER A 272 29.19 -35.85 26.56
CA SER A 272 28.39 -36.17 25.39
C SER A 272 27.57 -34.96 24.96
N ALA A 273 27.75 -34.53 23.70
CA ALA A 273 26.97 -33.45 23.12
C ALA A 273 26.58 -33.79 21.67
N GLU A 274 25.32 -33.57 21.33
CA GLU A 274 24.80 -33.76 19.97
C GLU A 274 24.78 -32.42 19.23
N GLN A 275 25.37 -32.41 18.04
CA GLN A 275 25.27 -31.29 17.11
C GLN A 275 24.55 -31.77 15.84
N VAL A 276 23.46 -31.08 15.44
CA VAL A 276 22.66 -31.52 14.28
C VAL A 276 23.38 -31.24 12.96
N VAL A 277 24.13 -30.15 12.89
CA VAL A 277 24.99 -29.76 11.76
C VAL A 277 26.22 -29.06 12.33
N PHE A 278 27.36 -29.15 11.64
CA PHE A 278 28.55 -28.38 12.01
C PHE A 278 28.21 -26.90 12.26
N ASP A 279 28.65 -26.38 13.40
CA ASP A 279 28.40 -25.03 13.93
C ASP A 279 26.99 -24.75 14.49
N ALA A 280 26.08 -25.73 14.51
CA ALA A 280 24.83 -25.61 15.27
C ALA A 280 25.10 -25.59 16.80
N PRO A 281 24.20 -25.04 17.64
CA PRO A 281 24.36 -25.09 19.10
C PRO A 281 24.53 -26.53 19.61
N TYR A 282 25.39 -26.75 20.62
CA TYR A 282 25.52 -28.06 21.26
C TYR A 282 24.27 -28.40 22.08
N GLN A 283 23.77 -29.62 21.91
CA GLN A 283 22.72 -30.20 22.77
C GLN A 283 23.35 -31.15 23.77
N ILE A 284 23.27 -30.77 25.04
CA ILE A 284 23.82 -31.56 26.15
C ILE A 284 22.66 -32.04 27.00
N ARG A 285 22.56 -33.34 27.30
CA ARG A 285 21.55 -33.80 28.24
C ARG A 285 21.92 -33.37 29.65
N ALA A 286 20.94 -32.94 30.43
CA ALA A 286 21.17 -32.52 31.81
C ALA A 286 21.69 -33.66 32.70
N SER A 287 21.34 -34.92 32.39
CA SER A 287 21.88 -36.13 33.04
C SER A 287 23.38 -36.25 32.87
N ASP A 288 23.91 -35.90 31.70
CA ASP A 288 25.30 -36.15 31.32
C ASP A 288 26.26 -35.19 32.04
N LEU A 289 25.73 -34.10 32.60
CA LEU A 289 26.49 -33.18 33.47
C LEU A 289 26.78 -33.78 34.85
N GLN A 290 26.01 -34.78 35.28
CA GLN A 290 26.16 -35.43 36.59
C GLN A 290 27.05 -36.68 36.53
N ASP A 291 27.57 -37.02 35.34
CA ASP A 291 28.48 -38.15 35.17
C ASP A 291 29.78 -37.92 35.98
N GLU A 292 30.21 -38.93 36.74
CA GLU A 292 31.41 -38.89 37.57
C GLU A 292 32.66 -38.52 36.75
N ARG A 293 32.68 -38.88 35.46
CA ARG A 293 33.77 -38.53 34.54
C ARG A 293 33.87 -37.03 34.29
N VAL A 294 32.73 -36.35 34.18
CA VAL A 294 32.64 -34.91 33.96
C VAL A 294 33.05 -34.18 35.24
N ILE A 295 32.58 -34.64 36.40
CA ILE A 295 32.95 -34.07 37.72
C ILE A 295 34.45 -34.23 37.99
N ALA A 296 35.03 -35.41 37.69
CA ALA A 296 36.47 -35.67 37.86
C ALA A 296 37.36 -34.89 36.89
N ALA A 297 36.86 -34.56 35.69
CA ALA A 297 37.58 -33.75 34.71
C ALA A 297 37.54 -32.24 35.03
N LEU A 298 36.60 -31.80 35.88
CA LEU A 298 36.50 -30.42 36.38
C LEU A 298 37.36 -30.16 37.61
N SER A 299 37.69 -31.20 38.39
CA SER A 299 38.57 -31.11 39.57
C SER A 299 40.07 -31.19 39.26
N ARG A 300 40.43 -31.26 37.97
CA ARG A 300 41.80 -31.36 37.46
C ARG A 300 42.20 -30.08 36.73
#